data_AF-A0A941N3H8-F1
#
_entry.id   AF-A0A941N3H8-F1
#
_cell.length_a   1.000
_cell.length_b   1.000
_cell.length_c   1.000
_cell.angle_alpha   90.00
_cell.angle_beta   90.00
_cell.angle_gamma   90.00
#
_symmetry.space_group_name_H-M   'P 1'
#
loop_
_entity.id
_entity.type
_entity.pdbx_description
1 polymer ?
#
loop_
_entity_poly.entity_id
_entity_poly.type
_entity_poly.pdbx_seq_one_letter_code
_entity_poly.pdbx_strand_id
1 'polypeptide(L)'
;MRLFTAVSWNWVTSKVREATRPSRRRFGRTAELRVTAVSAEVEHLESRALLTVTYHGGALLASVEAQAVYLGSDWKTNSSLTTQTGQIDTYVSTIVDSPYMDMLKNAGYNVGRGSASAGAIDNVTLSKVTSVGVTDKQIRQELQTLITAGSVQVPDANRLYIVYVEPGVVVRMGTGASNSTFLGYHGAFAGKSAAGAAVDVRYAVIPYPGTPNISPQSQGFASAFDEQTAVTSHELAEAVTDPDVNYKSLGWYDDRYNGEIADLTRLTTRMGDYLVQDVVDKNDKVITPVTTVTTTDVGTPNLTATAASSTAVKLTWNAVAGSPTGYRIFQTIGSTTTTISVSSTTTAYTVSGLTAGSTVSFQVEAYNATSKADSSTVTVTLPKDTTTTTLGTPTLTVTALSPYSAQLTWTGVDGATGYIIYYISGGRWRRLGVVGSGVTSVQVVGLQPNSTYQFAIGAYNSKTESDSDIVSITMPDRRYR
;
A
#
# COMPACT_ATOMS: atom_id res chain seq x y z
N MET A 1 -32.14 26.62 -54.86
CA MET A 1 -30.83 27.07 -54.31
C MET A 1 -30.39 25.98 -53.33
N ARG A 2 -29.50 25.04 -53.69
CA ARG A 2 -28.02 25.14 -53.77
C ARG A 2 -27.44 25.68 -52.44
N LEU A 3 -26.46 25.07 -51.77
CA LEU A 3 -25.42 24.08 -52.09
C LEU A 3 -24.89 23.52 -50.73
N PHE A 4 -24.73 22.20 -50.50
CA PHE A 4 -23.47 21.39 -50.54
C PHE A 4 -22.47 21.63 -49.38
N THR A 5 -21.68 20.68 -48.83
CA THR A 5 -21.59 19.19 -48.83
C THR A 5 -20.37 18.79 -47.95
N ALA A 6 -20.49 17.65 -47.25
CA ALA A 6 -19.56 16.51 -47.16
C ALA A 6 -18.15 16.69 -46.50
N VAL A 7 -17.43 15.66 -46.02
CA VAL A 7 -17.33 14.25 -46.43
C VAL A 7 -16.73 13.38 -45.30
N SER A 8 -17.24 12.14 -45.14
CA SER A 8 -16.56 10.98 -44.53
C SER A 8 -16.47 9.86 -45.58
N TRP A 9 -15.36 9.11 -45.66
CA TRP A 9 -15.26 7.90 -46.49
C TRP A 9 -14.78 6.68 -45.69
N ASN A 10 -15.59 5.62 -45.76
CA ASN A 10 -15.24 4.22 -45.54
C ASN A 10 -15.88 3.44 -46.71
N TRP A 11 -15.15 2.57 -47.41
CA TRP A 11 -15.68 1.66 -48.44
C TRP A 11 -14.85 0.35 -48.40
N VAL A 12 -15.34 -0.86 -48.69
CA VAL A 12 -16.68 -1.47 -48.83
C VAL A 12 -16.43 -2.98 -49.00
N THR A 13 -17.36 -3.81 -48.52
CA THR A 13 -17.46 -5.24 -48.84
C THR A 13 -18.40 -5.45 -50.03
N SER A 14 -18.00 -6.21 -51.06
CA SER A 14 -18.88 -6.56 -52.18
C SER A 14 -19.56 -7.93 -51.96
N LYS A 15 -20.88 -7.96 -52.18
CA LYS A 15 -21.67 -9.15 -52.50
C LYS A 15 -22.27 -8.93 -53.88
N VAL A 16 -22.23 -9.94 -54.75
CA VAL A 16 -23.16 -10.05 -55.87
C VAL A 16 -23.73 -11.47 -55.89
N ARG A 17 -25.06 -11.55 -55.91
CA ARG A 17 -25.89 -12.75 -56.04
C ARG A 17 -26.07 -13.13 -57.51
N GLU A 18 -26.19 -14.43 -57.73
CA GLU A 18 -26.57 -15.09 -58.99
C GLU A 18 -27.93 -14.65 -59.54
N ALA A 19 -28.05 -14.66 -60.87
CA ALA A 19 -29.30 -14.57 -61.60
C ALA A 19 -29.42 -15.71 -62.63
N THR A 20 -30.50 -16.49 -62.50
CA THR A 20 -31.37 -17.13 -63.51
C THR A 20 -30.83 -17.83 -64.78
N ARG A 21 -31.31 -19.08 -65.01
CA ARG A 21 -31.25 -19.88 -66.26
C ARG A 21 -32.39 -19.51 -67.28
N PRO A 22 -32.56 -20.18 -68.45
CA PRO A 22 -31.81 -19.97 -69.71
C PRO A 22 -32.73 -19.82 -70.97
N SER A 23 -32.24 -19.31 -72.12
CA SER A 23 -32.86 -19.64 -73.43
C SER A 23 -31.99 -19.38 -74.69
N ARG A 24 -31.79 -20.49 -75.43
CA ARG A 24 -31.57 -20.79 -76.86
C ARG A 24 -30.88 -19.83 -77.87
N ARG A 25 -29.80 -20.41 -78.45
CA ARG A 25 -29.36 -20.54 -79.88
C ARG A 25 -29.04 -19.29 -80.72
N ARG A 26 -27.80 -19.21 -81.22
CA ARG A 26 -27.45 -19.39 -82.66
C ARG A 26 -25.95 -19.59 -82.91
N PHE A 27 -25.66 -20.28 -84.00
CA PHE A 27 -24.38 -20.82 -84.50
C PHE A 27 -23.38 -19.77 -85.02
N GLY A 28 -22.08 -20.10 -84.98
CA GLY A 28 -21.08 -19.50 -85.90
C GLY A 28 -19.59 -19.68 -85.57
N ARG A 29 -19.01 -20.81 -86.00
CA ARG A 29 -17.65 -21.04 -86.58
C ARG A 29 -16.34 -20.47 -85.93
N THR A 30 -15.41 -21.43 -85.67
CA THR A 30 -13.92 -21.46 -85.87
C THR A 30 -13.04 -20.42 -85.14
N ALA A 31 -11.87 -20.69 -84.52
CA ALA A 31 -10.92 -21.80 -84.52
C ALA A 31 -9.92 -21.70 -83.32
N GLU A 32 -9.13 -22.77 -83.15
CA GLU A 32 -7.81 -22.89 -82.46
C GLU A 32 -7.72 -22.96 -80.91
N LEU A 33 -7.39 -24.17 -80.43
CA LEU A 33 -6.90 -24.47 -79.09
C LEU A 33 -5.40 -24.12 -78.99
N ARG A 34 -5.04 -23.12 -78.19
CA ARG A 34 -3.68 -23.00 -77.62
C ARG A 34 -3.66 -23.68 -76.26
N VAL A 35 -2.80 -24.69 -76.12
CA VAL A 35 -2.44 -25.28 -74.83
C VAL A 35 -1.51 -24.30 -74.12
N THR A 36 -1.98 -23.67 -73.05
CA THR A 36 -1.11 -22.88 -72.17
C THR A 36 -0.48 -23.83 -71.15
N ALA A 37 0.85 -23.88 -71.14
CA ALA A 37 1.62 -24.63 -70.16
C ALA A 37 1.28 -24.16 -68.74
N VAL A 38 1.01 -25.11 -67.84
CA VAL A 38 0.90 -24.86 -66.41
C VAL A 38 2.32 -24.63 -65.89
N SER A 39 2.68 -23.40 -65.53
CA SER A 39 3.90 -23.16 -64.77
C SER A 39 3.68 -23.63 -63.34
N ALA A 40 4.63 -24.38 -62.79
CA ALA A 40 4.65 -24.67 -61.36
C ALA A 40 4.68 -23.35 -60.58
N GLU A 41 3.64 -23.08 -59.79
CA GLU A 41 3.69 -22.02 -58.79
C GLU A 41 4.73 -22.41 -57.75
N VAL A 42 5.75 -21.57 -57.61
CA VAL A 42 6.66 -21.61 -56.48
C VAL A 42 5.82 -21.28 -55.25
N GLU A 43 5.60 -22.27 -54.38
CA GLU A 43 5.00 -22.01 -53.08
C GLU A 43 5.82 -20.92 -52.39
N HIS A 44 5.12 -19.84 -52.02
CA HIS A 44 5.67 -18.73 -51.27
C HIS A 44 6.29 -19.29 -50.00
N LEU A 45 7.62 -19.22 -49.89
CA LEU A 45 8.36 -19.47 -48.66
C LEU A 45 7.63 -18.72 -47.54
N GLU A 46 7.09 -19.47 -46.58
CA GLU A 46 6.65 -18.92 -45.30
C GLU A 46 7.77 -18.00 -44.81
N SER A 47 7.43 -16.76 -44.48
CA SER A 47 8.35 -15.81 -43.90
C SER A 47 8.90 -16.44 -42.63
N ARG A 48 10.08 -17.06 -42.70
CA ARG A 48 10.85 -17.39 -41.50
C ARG A 48 11.06 -16.06 -40.80
N ALA A 49 10.40 -15.86 -39.66
CA ALA A 49 10.66 -14.72 -38.80
C ALA A 49 12.16 -14.76 -38.51
N LEU A 50 12.90 -13.83 -39.10
CA LEU A 50 14.33 -13.70 -38.83
C LEU A 50 14.43 -13.19 -37.39
N LEU A 51 15.21 -13.90 -36.58
CA LEU A 51 15.59 -13.37 -35.27
C LEU A 51 16.34 -12.06 -35.52
N THR A 52 15.91 -11.00 -34.84
CA THR A 52 16.47 -9.66 -34.93
C THR A 52 17.45 -9.43 -33.78
N VAL A 53 17.14 -9.96 -32.59
CA VAL A 53 18.09 -10.11 -31.49
C VAL A 53 18.88 -11.40 -31.67
N THR A 54 20.19 -11.28 -31.85
CA THR A 54 21.09 -12.43 -32.04
C THR A 54 22.15 -12.49 -30.94
N TYR A 55 22.71 -13.69 -30.73
CA TYR A 55 23.74 -13.91 -29.72
C TYR A 55 25.12 -13.92 -30.39
N HIS A 56 26.02 -13.06 -29.92
CA HIS A 56 27.35 -12.87 -30.51
C HIS A 56 28.47 -13.63 -29.78
N GLY A 57 28.11 -14.53 -28.85
CA GLY A 57 29.07 -15.37 -28.15
C GLY A 57 29.76 -14.72 -26.95
N GLY A 58 29.30 -13.53 -26.53
CA GLY A 58 29.74 -12.84 -25.33
C GLY A 58 29.38 -13.52 -24.03
N ALA A 59 29.72 -12.89 -22.91
CA ALA A 59 29.36 -13.42 -21.61
C ALA A 59 27.85 -13.30 -21.35
N LEU A 60 27.35 -14.09 -20.39
CA LEU A 60 26.00 -13.99 -19.83
C LEU A 60 26.11 -14.15 -18.31
N LEU A 61 25.25 -13.47 -17.56
CA LEU A 61 25.09 -13.75 -16.13
C LEU A 61 24.01 -14.81 -15.96
N ALA A 62 24.38 -16.06 -16.27
CA ALA A 62 23.45 -17.19 -16.35
C ALA A 62 22.62 -17.39 -15.08
N SER A 63 23.19 -17.07 -13.91
CA SER A 63 22.52 -17.03 -12.62
C SER A 63 23.06 -15.85 -11.83
N VAL A 64 22.58 -14.64 -12.13
CA VAL A 64 23.09 -13.38 -11.57
C VAL A 64 23.22 -13.41 -10.04
N GLU A 65 24.32 -12.89 -9.53
CA GLU A 65 24.52 -12.67 -8.10
C GLU A 65 24.62 -11.16 -7.84
N ALA A 66 23.47 -10.52 -7.65
CA ALA A 66 23.41 -9.07 -7.52
C ALA A 66 23.88 -8.59 -6.14
N GLN A 67 24.53 -7.43 -6.11
CA GLN A 67 24.79 -6.73 -4.86
C GLN A 67 24.62 -5.23 -5.07
N ALA A 68 23.76 -4.60 -4.27
CA ALA A 68 23.60 -3.15 -4.27
C ALA A 68 24.84 -2.47 -3.66
N VAL A 69 25.29 -1.39 -4.29
CA VAL A 69 26.34 -0.50 -3.78
C VAL A 69 25.77 0.90 -3.68
N TYR A 70 25.59 1.40 -2.47
CA TYR A 70 25.04 2.72 -2.21
C TYR A 70 26.16 3.75 -2.17
N LEU A 71 26.42 4.37 -3.32
CA LEU A 71 27.55 5.26 -3.52
C LEU A 71 27.21 6.68 -3.06
N GLY A 72 27.82 7.11 -1.96
CA GLY A 72 27.71 8.47 -1.44
C GLY A 72 27.38 8.55 0.06
N SER A 73 27.92 9.58 0.72
CA SER A 73 27.78 9.80 2.16
C SER A 73 26.36 10.03 2.65
N ASP A 74 25.43 10.49 1.79
CA ASP A 74 24.04 10.73 2.17
C ASP A 74 23.32 9.41 2.49
N TRP A 75 23.67 8.30 1.85
CA TRP A 75 23.12 6.97 2.17
C TRP A 75 23.40 6.54 3.61
N LYS A 76 24.52 7.02 4.19
CA LYS A 76 24.90 6.75 5.58
C LYS A 76 24.38 7.80 6.55
N THR A 77 24.37 9.06 6.14
CA THR A 77 24.13 10.20 7.03
C THR A 77 22.66 10.62 7.10
N ASN A 78 21.85 10.26 6.10
CA ASN A 78 20.42 10.54 6.07
C ASN A 78 19.62 9.28 6.43
N SER A 79 18.94 9.30 7.59
CA SER A 79 18.19 8.14 8.10
C SER A 79 17.10 7.62 7.16
N SER A 80 16.47 8.50 6.37
CA SER A 80 15.44 8.10 5.41
C SER A 80 16.05 7.34 4.23
N LEU A 81 17.20 7.80 3.74
CA LEU A 81 17.95 7.10 2.68
C LEU A 81 18.53 5.77 3.20
N THR A 82 19.04 5.74 4.43
CA THR A 82 19.47 4.49 5.07
C THR A 82 18.32 3.50 5.24
N THR A 83 17.09 3.96 5.45
CA THR A 83 15.91 3.07 5.48
C THR A 83 15.57 2.59 4.07
N GLN A 84 15.70 3.46 3.07
CA GLN A 84 15.44 3.14 1.66
C GLN A 84 16.41 2.08 1.12
N THR A 85 17.65 1.99 1.60
CA THR A 85 18.55 0.89 1.20
C THR A 85 17.95 -0.47 1.51
N GLY A 86 17.25 -0.64 2.64
CA GLY A 86 16.55 -1.89 2.94
C GLY A 86 15.42 -2.21 1.95
N GLN A 87 14.72 -1.18 1.46
CA GLN A 87 13.67 -1.33 0.45
C GLN A 87 14.25 -1.71 -0.92
N ILE A 88 15.37 -1.08 -1.30
CA ILE A 88 16.10 -1.38 -2.53
C ILE A 88 16.72 -2.77 -2.48
N ASP A 89 17.37 -3.17 -1.37
CA ASP A 89 17.90 -4.53 -1.17
C ASP A 89 16.79 -5.58 -1.30
N THR A 90 15.62 -5.32 -0.71
CA THR A 90 14.45 -6.21 -0.83
C THR A 90 14.00 -6.32 -2.28
N TYR A 91 13.96 -5.21 -3.02
CA TYR A 91 13.61 -5.19 -4.42
C TYR A 91 14.64 -5.95 -5.28
N VAL A 92 15.94 -5.68 -5.11
CA VAL A 92 17.03 -6.36 -5.84
C VAL A 92 16.98 -7.87 -5.60
N SER A 93 16.81 -8.29 -4.34
CA SER A 93 16.61 -9.70 -4.01
C SER A 93 15.35 -10.29 -4.63
N THR A 94 14.27 -9.51 -4.72
CA THR A 94 13.02 -9.97 -5.33
C THR A 94 13.21 -10.16 -6.83
N ILE A 95 13.68 -9.14 -7.56
CA ILE A 95 13.67 -9.17 -9.02
C ILE A 95 14.55 -10.28 -9.59
N VAL A 96 15.74 -10.52 -9.00
CA VAL A 96 16.66 -11.58 -9.47
C VAL A 96 16.12 -12.99 -9.23
N ASP A 97 15.17 -13.18 -8.30
CA ASP A 97 14.50 -14.47 -8.03
C ASP A 97 12.99 -14.38 -8.26
N SER A 98 12.58 -13.81 -9.41
CA SER A 98 11.17 -13.58 -9.73
C SER A 98 10.76 -14.09 -11.12
N PRO A 99 9.45 -14.06 -11.45
CA PRO A 99 8.98 -14.26 -12.82
C PRO A 99 9.60 -13.32 -13.87
N TYR A 100 10.24 -12.22 -13.45
CA TYR A 100 11.04 -11.39 -14.35
C TYR A 100 12.18 -12.17 -15.00
N MET A 101 12.94 -12.91 -14.20
CA MET A 101 14.04 -13.75 -14.72
C MET A 101 13.51 -14.99 -15.45
N ASP A 102 12.36 -15.53 -15.03
CA ASP A 102 11.71 -16.64 -15.76
C ASP A 102 11.28 -16.22 -17.17
N MET A 103 10.81 -14.97 -17.34
CA MET A 103 10.47 -14.42 -18.65
C MET A 103 11.70 -14.41 -19.58
N LEU A 104 12.84 -13.91 -19.12
CA LEU A 104 14.09 -13.91 -19.91
C LEU A 104 14.55 -15.33 -20.26
N LYS A 105 14.47 -16.24 -19.28
CA LYS A 105 14.77 -17.67 -19.48
C LYS A 105 13.88 -18.29 -20.56
N ASN A 106 12.57 -18.05 -20.48
CA ASN A 106 11.58 -18.60 -21.39
C ASN A 106 11.69 -18.02 -22.81
N ALA A 107 12.15 -16.77 -22.94
CA ALA A 107 12.52 -16.18 -24.22
C ALA A 107 13.81 -16.80 -24.82
N GLY A 108 14.50 -17.66 -24.06
CA GLY A 108 15.66 -18.42 -24.50
C GLY A 108 16.97 -17.65 -24.44
N TYR A 109 17.07 -16.61 -23.61
CA TYR A 109 18.29 -15.82 -23.45
C TYR A 109 19.42 -16.55 -22.69
N ASN A 110 19.17 -17.80 -22.24
CA ASN A 110 20.11 -18.61 -21.46
C ASN A 110 20.56 -17.98 -20.13
N VAL A 111 19.71 -17.11 -19.58
CA VAL A 111 19.80 -16.60 -18.21
C VAL A 111 18.66 -17.18 -17.39
N GLY A 112 18.79 -17.16 -16.07
CA GLY A 112 17.77 -17.67 -15.16
C GLY A 112 17.76 -16.90 -13.85
N ARG A 113 16.93 -17.36 -12.92
CA ARG A 113 16.89 -16.80 -11.57
C ARG A 113 18.26 -16.85 -10.92
N GLY A 114 18.53 -15.84 -10.10
CA GLY A 114 19.78 -15.60 -9.42
C GLY A 114 19.61 -15.44 -7.92
N SER A 115 20.52 -14.69 -7.31
CA SER A 115 20.50 -14.36 -5.89
C SER A 115 20.98 -12.93 -5.65
N ALA A 116 20.72 -12.40 -4.46
CA ALA A 116 21.27 -11.12 -4.03
C ALA A 116 21.97 -11.24 -2.68
N SER A 117 23.05 -10.48 -2.52
CA SER A 117 23.72 -10.26 -1.23
C SER A 117 23.28 -8.94 -0.60
N ALA A 118 23.48 -8.80 0.71
CA ALA A 118 23.24 -7.55 1.42
C ALA A 118 24.02 -6.40 0.76
N GLY A 119 23.37 -5.24 0.61
CA GLY A 119 23.98 -4.09 0.00
C GLY A 119 25.08 -3.46 0.86
N ALA A 120 26.01 -2.75 0.22
CA ALA A 120 27.11 -2.07 0.88
C ALA A 120 27.01 -0.56 0.70
N ILE A 121 27.13 0.19 1.80
CA ILE A 121 27.18 1.66 1.74
C ILE A 121 28.62 2.12 1.62
N ASP A 122 28.91 2.87 0.57
CA ASP A 122 30.17 3.58 0.42
C ASP A 122 30.03 5.03 0.86
N ASN A 123 30.74 5.39 1.93
CA ASN A 123 30.65 6.70 2.57
C ASN A 123 31.59 7.74 1.94
N VAL A 124 31.73 7.69 0.62
CA VAL A 124 32.50 8.68 -0.16
C VAL A 124 31.70 9.97 -0.30
N THR A 125 32.38 11.12 -0.29
CA THR A 125 31.74 12.41 -0.59
C THR A 125 31.76 12.66 -2.09
N LEU A 126 30.58 12.75 -2.71
CA LEU A 126 30.44 13.03 -4.14
C LEU A 126 30.20 14.52 -4.43
N SER A 127 30.63 14.96 -5.61
CA SER A 127 30.37 16.34 -6.06
C SER A 127 28.90 16.50 -6.45
N LYS A 128 28.18 17.38 -5.74
CA LYS A 128 26.82 17.83 -6.08
C LYS A 128 26.80 18.96 -7.13
N VAL A 129 27.95 19.41 -7.60
CA VAL A 129 28.03 20.49 -8.60
C VAL A 129 27.56 19.92 -9.94
N THR A 130 26.40 20.34 -10.44
CA THR A 130 25.74 19.77 -11.63
C THR A 130 26.65 19.68 -12.87
N SER A 131 27.51 20.68 -13.11
CA SER A 131 28.45 20.69 -14.24
C SER A 131 29.61 19.72 -14.10
N VAL A 132 29.91 19.27 -12.87
CA VAL A 132 31.00 18.35 -12.53
C VAL A 132 30.44 16.94 -12.32
N GLY A 133 29.54 16.76 -11.35
CA GLY A 133 28.96 15.47 -11.02
C GLY A 133 30.00 14.41 -10.63
N VAL A 134 29.65 13.15 -10.84
CA VAL A 134 30.55 11.99 -10.76
C VAL A 134 30.68 11.32 -12.13
N THR A 135 31.91 11.01 -12.53
CA THR A 135 32.17 10.32 -13.80
C THR A 135 32.14 8.81 -13.63
N ASP A 136 31.78 8.07 -14.68
CA ASP A 136 31.90 6.61 -14.73
C ASP A 136 33.28 6.12 -14.27
N LYS A 137 34.35 6.80 -14.71
CA LYS A 137 35.71 6.48 -14.30
C LYS A 137 35.88 6.53 -12.77
N GLN A 138 35.28 7.51 -12.11
CA GLN A 138 35.33 7.61 -10.65
C GLN A 138 34.48 6.51 -10.00
N ILE A 139 33.29 6.21 -10.54
CA ILE A 139 32.44 5.11 -10.04
C ILE A 139 33.20 3.78 -10.09
N ARG A 140 33.85 3.48 -11.22
CA ARG A 140 34.68 2.27 -11.37
C ARG A 140 35.87 2.23 -10.40
N GLN A 141 36.47 3.39 -10.13
CA GLN A 141 37.56 3.51 -9.14
C GLN A 141 37.06 3.22 -7.72
N GLU A 142 35.91 3.78 -7.32
CA GLU A 142 35.35 3.51 -5.99
C GLU A 142 34.91 2.04 -5.86
N LEU A 143 34.27 1.48 -6.88
CA LEU A 143 33.90 0.06 -6.88
C LEU A 143 35.15 -0.85 -6.76
N GLN A 144 36.23 -0.53 -7.48
CA GLN A 144 37.51 -1.24 -7.32
C GLN A 144 38.09 -1.09 -5.90
N THR A 145 37.96 0.07 -5.27
CA THR A 145 38.38 0.29 -3.87
C THR A 145 37.58 -0.60 -2.92
N LEU A 146 36.26 -0.66 -3.06
CA LEU A 146 35.39 -1.52 -2.24
C LEU A 146 35.72 -3.01 -2.41
N ILE A 147 35.95 -3.46 -3.64
CA ILE A 147 36.36 -4.85 -3.94
C ILE A 147 37.70 -5.15 -3.29
N THR A 148 38.68 -4.26 -3.44
CA THR A 148 40.03 -4.45 -2.87
C THR A 148 40.00 -4.50 -1.35
N ALA A 149 39.14 -3.69 -0.72
CA ALA A 149 38.94 -3.67 0.72
C ALA A 149 38.14 -4.88 1.26
N GLY A 150 37.51 -5.67 0.38
CA GLY A 150 36.59 -6.75 0.79
C GLY A 150 35.27 -6.23 1.38
N SER A 151 34.91 -4.97 1.09
CA SER A 151 33.65 -4.35 1.55
C SER A 151 32.43 -4.83 0.76
N VAL A 152 32.66 -5.36 -0.43
CA VAL A 152 31.65 -6.01 -1.29
C VAL A 152 32.09 -7.44 -1.60
N GLN A 153 31.16 -8.28 -2.04
CA GLN A 153 31.44 -9.65 -2.44
C GLN A 153 32.47 -9.67 -3.58
N VAL A 154 33.23 -10.75 -3.70
CA VAL A 154 34.28 -10.88 -4.72
C VAL A 154 33.63 -10.94 -6.12
N PRO A 155 34.22 -10.30 -7.15
CA PRO A 155 33.76 -10.45 -8.52
C PRO A 155 33.92 -11.90 -8.99
N ASP A 156 32.91 -12.38 -9.72
CA ASP A 156 32.87 -13.71 -10.33
C ASP A 156 32.12 -13.65 -11.66
N ALA A 157 31.90 -14.82 -12.29
CA ALA A 157 31.27 -14.89 -13.60
C ALA A 157 29.80 -14.44 -13.64
N ASN A 158 29.11 -14.40 -12.50
CA ASN A 158 27.68 -14.02 -12.37
C ASN A 158 27.44 -12.75 -11.52
N ARG A 159 28.47 -12.24 -10.84
CA ARG A 159 28.37 -11.03 -10.00
C ARG A 159 27.96 -9.81 -10.82
N LEU A 160 26.94 -9.10 -10.36
CA LEU A 160 26.58 -7.76 -10.83
C LEU A 160 26.52 -6.80 -9.65
N TYR A 161 27.31 -5.72 -9.69
CA TYR A 161 27.21 -4.64 -8.71
C TYR A 161 26.23 -3.57 -9.21
N ILE A 162 25.14 -3.35 -8.50
CA ILE A 162 24.14 -2.33 -8.87
C ILE A 162 24.42 -1.09 -8.02
N VAL A 163 25.05 -0.09 -8.63
CA VAL A 163 25.52 1.13 -7.98
C VAL A 163 24.41 2.17 -7.94
N TYR A 164 23.82 2.39 -6.78
CA TYR A 164 22.85 3.46 -6.52
C TYR A 164 23.59 4.72 -6.09
N VAL A 165 23.66 5.71 -6.97
CA VAL A 165 24.31 7.00 -6.67
C VAL A 165 23.34 7.87 -5.88
N GLU A 166 23.79 8.48 -4.80
CA GLU A 166 22.97 9.29 -3.88
C GLU A 166 22.26 10.51 -4.54
N PRO A 167 21.21 11.07 -3.88
CA PRO A 167 20.48 12.25 -4.37
C PRO A 167 21.36 13.46 -4.71
N GLY A 168 20.95 14.25 -5.69
CA GLY A 168 21.62 15.53 -6.00
C GLY A 168 22.92 15.40 -6.79
N VAL A 169 23.36 14.18 -7.15
CA VAL A 169 24.57 13.94 -7.94
C VAL A 169 24.19 13.67 -9.40
N VAL A 170 24.79 14.43 -10.32
CA VAL A 170 24.74 14.08 -11.75
C VAL A 170 25.80 13.03 -12.04
N VAL A 171 25.40 11.92 -12.65
CA VAL A 171 26.32 10.91 -13.18
C VAL A 171 26.67 11.24 -14.63
N ARG A 172 27.93 11.07 -15.03
CA ARG A 172 28.44 11.37 -16.36
C ARG A 172 29.13 10.17 -16.98
N MET A 173 28.73 9.80 -18.19
CA MET A 173 29.33 8.72 -18.96
C MET A 173 29.60 9.21 -20.39
N GLY A 174 30.87 9.25 -20.79
CA GLY A 174 31.26 9.79 -22.10
C GLY A 174 30.75 11.24 -22.28
N THR A 175 29.97 11.46 -23.33
CA THR A 175 29.29 12.75 -23.59
C THR A 175 27.92 12.88 -22.94
N GLY A 176 27.40 11.80 -22.33
CA GLY A 176 26.10 11.74 -21.68
C GLY A 176 26.12 12.10 -20.19
N ALA A 177 24.95 12.44 -19.66
CA ALA A 177 24.71 12.69 -18.25
C ALA A 177 23.29 12.26 -17.81
N SER A 178 23.14 11.91 -16.53
CA SER A 178 21.88 11.45 -15.93
C SER A 178 20.77 12.51 -15.88
N ASN A 179 21.12 13.78 -16.11
CA ASN A 179 20.17 14.89 -16.19
C ASN A 179 19.81 15.28 -17.63
N SER A 180 20.19 14.47 -18.63
CA SER A 180 19.89 14.81 -20.03
C SER A 180 19.78 13.61 -20.98
N THR A 181 20.58 12.56 -20.81
CA THR A 181 20.70 11.50 -21.83
C THR A 181 20.23 10.13 -21.37
N PHE A 182 20.41 9.77 -20.09
CA PHE A 182 20.12 8.43 -19.58
C PHE A 182 19.53 8.49 -18.18
N LEU A 183 18.84 7.42 -17.77
CA LEU A 183 18.38 7.24 -16.38
C LEU A 183 19.22 6.20 -15.63
N GLY A 184 19.89 5.30 -16.35
CA GLY A 184 20.85 4.33 -15.86
C GLY A 184 21.79 3.91 -17.00
N TYR A 185 22.73 3.03 -16.69
CA TYR A 185 23.51 2.26 -17.68
C TYR A 185 24.18 1.08 -16.98
N HIS A 186 24.54 0.02 -17.72
CA HIS A 186 25.49 -1.00 -17.26
C HIS A 186 26.80 -0.99 -18.05
N GLY A 187 27.76 -1.77 -17.58
CA GLY A 187 29.02 -1.98 -18.25
C GLY A 187 29.96 -2.88 -17.47
N ALA A 188 31.17 -3.03 -18.02
CA ALA A 188 32.22 -3.83 -17.42
C ALA A 188 33.60 -3.18 -17.57
N PHE A 189 34.53 -3.58 -16.69
CA PHE A 189 35.93 -3.18 -16.78
C PHE A 189 36.88 -4.25 -16.26
N ALA A 190 38.13 -4.19 -16.73
CA ALA A 190 39.23 -4.98 -16.17
C ALA A 190 39.58 -4.48 -14.77
N GLY A 191 39.28 -5.28 -13.75
CA GLY A 191 39.56 -4.98 -12.35
C GLY A 191 40.44 -6.03 -11.68
N LYS A 192 40.44 -6.02 -10.34
CA LYS A 192 41.16 -6.97 -9.49
C LYS A 192 40.27 -7.43 -8.34
N SER A 193 40.36 -8.71 -7.98
CA SER A 193 39.81 -9.24 -6.73
C SER A 193 40.55 -8.67 -5.50
N ALA A 194 40.00 -8.88 -4.30
CA ALA A 194 40.68 -8.55 -3.04
C ALA A 194 42.07 -9.21 -2.90
N ALA A 195 42.25 -10.40 -3.50
CA ALA A 195 43.52 -11.12 -3.55
C ALA A 195 44.48 -10.60 -4.65
N GLY A 196 44.10 -9.56 -5.40
CA GLY A 196 44.90 -8.96 -6.47
C GLY A 196 44.85 -9.68 -7.81
N ALA A 197 44.12 -10.80 -7.93
CA ALA A 197 43.95 -11.51 -9.20
C ALA A 197 43.10 -10.68 -10.17
N ALA A 198 43.47 -10.66 -11.46
CA ALA A 198 42.71 -9.98 -12.50
C ALA A 198 41.33 -10.63 -12.68
N VAL A 199 40.29 -9.81 -12.71
CA VAL A 199 38.89 -10.22 -12.87
C VAL A 199 38.15 -9.16 -13.67
N ASP A 200 37.12 -9.57 -14.41
CA ASP A 200 36.19 -8.61 -15.00
C ASP A 200 35.18 -8.19 -13.92
N VAL A 201 34.96 -6.88 -13.80
CA VAL A 201 33.99 -6.31 -12.86
C VAL A 201 32.83 -5.76 -13.67
N ARG A 202 31.62 -6.26 -13.37
CA ARG A 202 30.38 -5.90 -14.08
C ARG A 202 29.46 -5.15 -13.15
N TYR A 203 28.88 -4.07 -13.64
CA TYR A 203 28.12 -3.15 -12.82
C TYR A 203 27.00 -2.49 -13.62
N ALA A 204 25.96 -2.09 -12.90
CA ALA A 204 24.93 -1.17 -13.37
C ALA A 204 24.99 0.10 -12.51
N VAL A 205 24.63 1.25 -13.05
CA VAL A 205 24.62 2.53 -12.35
C VAL A 205 23.23 3.13 -12.43
N ILE A 206 22.65 3.38 -11.26
CA ILE A 206 21.32 3.94 -11.08
C ILE A 206 21.46 5.30 -10.35
N PRO A 207 21.60 6.41 -11.10
CA PRO A 207 21.45 7.75 -10.55
C PRO A 207 20.15 7.90 -9.74
N TYR A 208 20.21 8.58 -8.58
CA TYR A 208 18.99 8.86 -7.83
C TYR A 208 18.03 9.77 -8.64
N PRO A 209 16.75 9.39 -8.80
CA PRO A 209 15.77 10.19 -9.54
C PRO A 209 15.40 11.52 -8.92
N GLY A 210 15.02 12.48 -9.76
CA GLY A 210 14.66 13.83 -9.35
C GLY A 210 15.85 14.78 -9.37
N THR A 211 15.62 16.05 -8.99
CA THR A 211 16.60 17.13 -9.21
C THR A 211 18.02 16.78 -8.70
N PRO A 212 19.08 16.92 -9.53
CA PRO A 212 19.09 17.47 -10.89
C PRO A 212 18.83 16.45 -12.01
N ASN A 213 18.69 15.16 -11.70
CA ASN A 213 18.46 14.06 -12.64
C ASN A 213 16.99 14.04 -13.11
N ILE A 214 16.61 15.08 -13.84
CA ILE A 214 15.30 15.19 -14.48
C ILE A 214 15.54 15.33 -15.98
N SER A 215 14.93 14.44 -16.76
CA SER A 215 15.00 14.41 -18.22
C SER A 215 13.61 14.11 -18.79
N PRO A 216 13.36 14.25 -20.11
CA PRO A 216 12.13 13.77 -20.70
C PRO A 216 11.87 12.28 -20.43
N GLN A 217 12.92 11.48 -20.28
CA GLN A 217 12.86 10.05 -19.97
C GLN A 217 12.37 9.80 -18.54
N SER A 218 12.65 10.71 -17.59
CA SER A 218 12.18 10.60 -16.20
C SER A 218 10.71 11.02 -16.04
N GLN A 219 10.00 11.35 -17.12
CA GLN A 219 8.59 11.75 -17.07
C GLN A 219 7.69 10.50 -17.12
N GLY A 220 6.71 10.43 -16.21
CA GLY A 220 5.67 9.39 -16.20
C GLY A 220 5.77 8.40 -15.03
N PHE A 221 6.84 8.44 -14.25
CA PHE A 221 6.93 7.68 -13.01
C PHE A 221 6.11 8.35 -11.90
N ALA A 222 5.36 7.56 -11.13
CA ALA A 222 4.54 8.07 -10.03
C ALA A 222 5.36 8.44 -8.78
N SER A 223 6.56 7.87 -8.65
CA SER A 223 7.49 8.15 -7.56
C SER A 223 8.95 7.93 -7.97
N ALA A 224 9.89 8.49 -7.22
CA ALA A 224 11.33 8.23 -7.41
C ALA A 224 11.67 6.74 -7.22
N PHE A 225 10.93 6.03 -6.36
CA PHE A 225 11.12 4.60 -6.16
C PHE A 225 10.65 3.78 -7.37
N ASP A 226 9.54 4.16 -8.01
CA ASP A 226 9.08 3.52 -9.25
C ASP A 226 10.08 3.69 -10.40
N GLU A 227 10.68 4.87 -10.51
CA GLU A 227 11.74 5.12 -11.48
C GLU A 227 12.98 4.27 -11.17
N GLN A 228 13.44 4.24 -9.91
CA GLN A 228 14.57 3.40 -9.51
C GLN A 228 14.34 1.92 -9.83
N THR A 229 13.15 1.38 -9.55
CA THR A 229 12.86 -0.03 -9.82
C THR A 229 12.74 -0.28 -11.32
N ALA A 230 12.10 0.60 -12.09
CA ALA A 230 11.99 0.43 -13.53
C ALA A 230 13.36 0.45 -14.21
N VAL A 231 14.19 1.45 -13.88
CA VAL A 231 15.55 1.58 -14.41
C VAL A 231 16.42 0.41 -13.95
N THR A 232 16.36 0.01 -12.67
CA THR A 232 17.13 -1.17 -12.22
C THR A 232 16.74 -2.44 -13.00
N SER A 233 15.45 -2.67 -13.25
CA SER A 233 15.04 -3.85 -14.04
C SER A 233 15.53 -3.81 -15.49
N HIS A 234 15.54 -2.62 -16.09
CA HIS A 234 16.10 -2.39 -17.42
C HIS A 234 17.58 -2.74 -17.45
N GLU A 235 18.39 -2.09 -16.61
CA GLU A 235 19.84 -2.34 -16.56
C GLU A 235 20.16 -3.79 -16.17
N LEU A 236 19.34 -4.40 -15.31
CA LEU A 236 19.49 -5.80 -14.95
C LEU A 236 19.27 -6.71 -16.16
N ALA A 237 18.18 -6.52 -16.91
CA ALA A 237 17.85 -7.36 -18.06
C ALA A 237 18.97 -7.31 -19.10
N GLU A 238 19.50 -6.13 -19.37
CA GLU A 238 20.58 -5.95 -20.33
C GLU A 238 21.88 -6.55 -19.79
N ALA A 239 22.27 -6.22 -18.56
CA ALA A 239 23.50 -6.74 -17.95
C ALA A 239 23.50 -8.27 -17.82
N VAL A 240 22.38 -8.94 -17.60
CA VAL A 240 22.38 -10.42 -17.56
C VAL A 240 22.54 -11.03 -18.95
N THR A 241 22.06 -10.35 -20.00
CA THR A 241 22.12 -10.84 -21.38
C THR A 241 23.31 -10.34 -22.20
N ASP A 242 23.96 -9.27 -21.75
CA ASP A 242 25.20 -8.72 -22.29
C ASP A 242 25.96 -7.90 -21.22
N PRO A 243 26.57 -8.55 -20.21
CA PRO A 243 27.26 -7.84 -19.13
C PRO A 243 28.50 -7.09 -19.58
N ASP A 244 29.07 -7.46 -20.73
CA ASP A 244 30.36 -6.97 -21.21
C ASP A 244 30.19 -6.02 -22.41
N VAL A 245 28.99 -5.43 -22.56
CA VAL A 245 28.68 -4.45 -23.62
C VAL A 245 29.74 -3.35 -23.66
N ASN A 246 30.21 -3.00 -24.86
CA ASN A 246 31.27 -2.03 -25.11
C ASN A 246 32.63 -2.31 -24.41
N TYR A 247 32.81 -3.49 -23.81
CA TYR A 247 34.06 -3.90 -23.13
C TYR A 247 34.70 -5.13 -23.81
N LYS A 248 33.91 -6.19 -24.03
CA LYS A 248 34.35 -7.42 -24.71
C LYS A 248 33.32 -7.82 -25.77
N SER A 249 33.31 -9.09 -26.16
CA SER A 249 32.35 -9.65 -27.09
C SER A 249 30.92 -9.44 -26.59
N LEU A 250 30.06 -8.97 -27.48
CA LEU A 250 28.64 -8.76 -27.22
C LEU A 250 27.92 -10.08 -26.87
N GLY A 251 26.98 -10.00 -25.94
CA GLY A 251 26.02 -11.05 -25.62
C GLY A 251 24.86 -11.08 -26.61
N TRP A 252 23.64 -10.86 -26.11
CA TRP A 252 22.44 -10.72 -26.95
C TRP A 252 22.25 -9.27 -27.38
N TYR A 253 22.12 -9.05 -28.69
CA TYR A 253 22.04 -7.72 -29.25
C TYR A 253 21.17 -7.71 -30.51
N ASP A 254 20.44 -6.61 -30.74
CA ASP A 254 19.72 -6.39 -31.99
C ASP A 254 20.59 -5.61 -32.98
N ASP A 255 21.16 -6.33 -33.95
CA ASP A 255 22.00 -5.74 -35.00
C ASP A 255 21.24 -4.77 -35.92
N ARG A 256 19.92 -4.93 -36.06
CA ARG A 256 19.09 -4.16 -36.97
C ARG A 256 18.74 -2.80 -36.38
N TYR A 257 18.42 -2.76 -35.10
CA TYR A 257 18.03 -1.55 -34.38
C TYR A 257 19.14 -0.99 -33.50
N ASN A 258 20.28 -1.68 -33.41
CA ASN A 258 21.45 -1.30 -32.63
C ASN A 258 21.06 -1.02 -31.18
N GLY A 259 20.47 -2.03 -30.52
CA GLY A 259 19.99 -1.92 -29.15
C GLY A 259 20.02 -3.25 -28.40
N GLU A 260 20.12 -3.14 -27.08
CA GLU A 260 19.97 -4.25 -26.14
C GLU A 260 18.48 -4.54 -25.90
N ILE A 261 18.18 -5.66 -25.22
CA ILE A 261 16.81 -6.18 -25.19
C ILE A 261 15.80 -5.27 -24.46
N ALA A 262 16.27 -4.39 -23.56
CA ALA A 262 15.39 -3.49 -22.80
C ALA A 262 15.29 -2.11 -23.47
N ASP A 263 16.25 -1.70 -24.30
CA ASP A 263 16.20 -0.52 -25.17
C ASP A 263 15.08 -0.55 -26.23
N LEU A 264 14.68 -1.75 -26.65
CA LEU A 264 13.73 -1.95 -27.75
C LEU A 264 12.27 -1.70 -27.34
N THR A 265 12.01 -1.39 -26.07
CA THR A 265 10.69 -1.04 -25.56
C THR A 265 10.81 -0.04 -24.39
N ARG A 266 9.73 0.70 -24.13
CA ARG A 266 9.61 1.59 -22.95
C ARG A 266 8.39 1.27 -22.09
N LEU A 267 7.78 0.11 -22.33
CA LEU A 267 6.61 -0.33 -21.58
C LEU A 267 7.05 -0.78 -20.18
N THR A 268 6.22 -0.49 -19.20
CA THR A 268 6.42 -0.91 -17.82
C THR A 268 5.20 -1.62 -17.30
N THR A 269 5.42 -2.57 -16.40
CA THR A 269 4.39 -3.39 -15.76
C THR A 269 4.65 -3.44 -14.26
N ARG A 270 3.58 -3.55 -13.45
CA ARG A 270 3.70 -3.76 -12.01
C ARG A 270 3.98 -5.22 -11.70
N MET A 271 5.01 -5.47 -10.90
CA MET A 271 5.33 -6.76 -10.27
C MET A 271 5.25 -6.60 -8.75
N GLY A 272 4.07 -6.89 -8.19
CA GLY A 272 3.76 -6.53 -6.80
C GLY A 272 3.78 -5.02 -6.61
N ASP A 273 4.54 -4.54 -5.63
CA ASP A 273 4.68 -3.10 -5.35
C ASP A 273 5.69 -2.41 -6.29
N TYR A 274 6.42 -3.16 -7.12
CA TYR A 274 7.51 -2.62 -7.95
C TYR A 274 7.05 -2.36 -9.38
N LEU A 275 7.50 -1.24 -9.95
CA LEU A 275 7.39 -1.00 -11.38
C LEU A 275 8.63 -1.58 -12.05
N VAL A 276 8.45 -2.44 -13.05
CA VAL A 276 9.54 -3.04 -13.81
C VAL A 276 9.34 -2.78 -15.31
N GLN A 277 10.43 -2.72 -16.06
CA GLN A 277 10.41 -2.51 -17.50
C GLN A 277 10.24 -3.86 -18.21
N ASP A 278 9.26 -3.90 -19.11
CA ASP A 278 9.11 -5.01 -20.06
C ASP A 278 10.32 -5.02 -21.01
N VAL A 279 10.63 -6.14 -21.64
CA VAL A 279 11.73 -6.24 -22.63
C VAL A 279 11.21 -6.88 -23.90
N VAL A 280 12.05 -7.08 -24.92
CA VAL A 280 11.64 -7.86 -26.11
C VAL A 280 12.21 -9.28 -26.10
N ASP A 281 11.54 -10.20 -26.79
CA ASP A 281 12.08 -11.50 -27.17
C ASP A 281 12.96 -11.39 -28.44
N LYS A 282 13.47 -12.54 -28.89
CA LYS A 282 14.39 -12.61 -30.04
C LYS A 282 13.78 -12.21 -31.40
N ASN A 283 12.47 -11.94 -31.44
CA ASN A 283 11.71 -11.54 -32.62
C ASN A 283 11.11 -10.12 -32.47
N ASP A 284 11.70 -9.26 -31.63
CA ASP A 284 11.21 -7.92 -31.31
C ASP A 284 9.82 -7.88 -30.67
N LYS A 285 9.35 -8.99 -30.08
CA LYS A 285 8.05 -8.99 -29.41
C LYS A 285 8.23 -8.63 -27.96
N VAL A 286 7.49 -7.62 -27.51
CA VAL A 286 7.43 -7.28 -26.08
C VAL A 286 7.01 -8.51 -25.29
N ILE A 287 7.82 -8.84 -24.29
CA ILE A 287 7.56 -9.83 -23.26
C ILE A 287 7.44 -9.10 -21.91
N THR A 288 6.43 -9.51 -21.17
CA THR A 288 6.06 -8.92 -19.88
C THR A 288 6.22 -10.00 -18.81
N PRO A 289 6.80 -9.70 -17.64
CA PRO A 289 6.91 -10.66 -16.56
C PRO A 289 5.53 -11.19 -16.21
N VAL A 290 5.37 -12.52 -16.23
CA VAL A 290 4.11 -13.15 -15.84
C VAL A 290 3.96 -12.96 -14.34
N THR A 291 3.24 -11.91 -13.93
CA THR A 291 2.70 -11.76 -12.59
C THR A 291 1.60 -12.77 -12.38
N THR A 292 1.98 -14.04 -12.30
CA THR A 292 1.18 -15.00 -11.55
C THR A 292 1.24 -14.50 -10.12
N VAL A 293 0.23 -13.72 -9.73
CA VAL A 293 -0.13 -13.60 -8.33
C VAL A 293 -0.45 -15.03 -7.95
N THR A 294 0.53 -15.74 -7.39
CA THR A 294 0.27 -16.97 -6.66
C THR A 294 -0.44 -16.51 -5.40
N THR A 295 -1.73 -16.21 -5.56
CA THR A 295 -2.65 -15.90 -4.49
C THR A 295 -2.87 -17.19 -3.74
N THR A 296 -1.93 -17.53 -2.87
CA THR A 296 -2.21 -18.47 -1.79
C THR A 296 -3.39 -17.89 -1.02
N ASP A 297 -4.46 -18.68 -0.91
CA ASP A 297 -5.62 -18.31 -0.09
C ASP A 297 -5.15 -17.86 1.29
N VAL A 298 -5.73 -16.77 1.77
CA VAL A 298 -5.40 -16.28 3.11
C VAL A 298 -5.83 -17.31 4.13
N GLY A 299 -4.95 -17.59 5.10
CA GLY A 299 -5.27 -18.51 6.19
C GLY A 299 -6.36 -17.94 7.10
N THR A 300 -7.09 -18.84 7.76
CA THR A 300 -8.12 -18.47 8.75
C THR A 300 -7.48 -17.97 10.05
N PRO A 301 -7.87 -16.79 10.58
CA PRO A 301 -7.45 -16.34 11.90
C PRO A 301 -8.04 -17.20 13.02
N ASN A 302 -7.25 -17.56 14.02
CA ASN A 302 -7.74 -18.18 15.26
C ASN A 302 -8.00 -17.09 16.30
N LEU A 303 -9.22 -16.57 16.30
CA LEU A 303 -9.64 -15.50 17.20
C LEU A 303 -9.89 -16.02 18.62
N THR A 304 -9.40 -15.24 19.59
CA THR A 304 -9.73 -15.34 21.02
C THR A 304 -10.14 -13.96 21.54
N ALA A 305 -11.05 -13.93 22.51
CA ALA A 305 -11.56 -12.69 23.09
C ALA A 305 -11.71 -12.83 24.61
N THR A 306 -11.24 -11.82 25.35
CA THR A 306 -11.30 -11.78 26.82
C THR A 306 -11.75 -10.41 27.30
N ALA A 307 -12.66 -10.34 28.27
CA ALA A 307 -13.02 -9.08 28.90
C ALA A 307 -11.80 -8.46 29.60
N ALA A 308 -11.42 -7.25 29.20
CA ALA A 308 -10.32 -6.50 29.80
C ALA A 308 -10.81 -5.60 30.95
N SER A 309 -12.09 -5.18 30.91
CA SER A 309 -12.78 -4.46 31.97
C SER A 309 -14.30 -4.68 31.85
N SER A 310 -15.10 -3.99 32.66
CA SER A 310 -16.55 -3.93 32.48
C SER A 310 -16.98 -3.20 31.20
N THR A 311 -16.07 -2.50 30.51
CA THR A 311 -16.39 -1.70 29.31
C THR A 311 -15.44 -1.92 28.13
N ALA A 312 -14.57 -2.94 28.20
CA ALA A 312 -13.61 -3.26 27.15
C ALA A 312 -13.36 -4.75 26.99
N VAL A 313 -13.10 -5.18 25.75
CA VAL A 313 -12.73 -6.55 25.37
C VAL A 313 -11.43 -6.53 24.58
N LYS A 314 -10.47 -7.37 24.96
CA LYS A 314 -9.23 -7.61 24.22
C LYS A 314 -9.40 -8.80 23.29
N LEU A 315 -9.09 -8.58 22.02
CA LEU A 315 -9.09 -9.57 20.94
C LEU A 315 -7.64 -9.93 20.58
N THR A 316 -7.39 -11.22 20.33
CA THR A 316 -6.08 -11.74 19.89
C THR A 316 -6.26 -12.84 18.86
N TRP A 317 -5.45 -12.85 17.81
CA TRP A 317 -5.42 -13.89 16.78
C TRP A 317 -3.99 -14.16 16.30
N ASN A 318 -3.75 -15.30 15.66
CA ASN A 318 -2.45 -15.60 15.06
C ASN A 318 -2.25 -14.84 13.74
N ALA A 319 -0.99 -14.59 13.37
CA ALA A 319 -0.64 -14.23 12.00
C ALA A 319 -1.05 -15.37 11.04
N VAL A 320 -1.62 -15.01 9.89
CA VAL A 320 -2.10 -15.98 8.89
C VAL A 320 -1.16 -16.05 7.69
N ALA A 321 -1.07 -17.23 7.07
CA ALA A 321 -0.39 -17.39 5.79
C ALA A 321 -1.18 -16.71 4.65
N GLY A 322 -0.56 -16.59 3.48
CA GLY A 322 -1.23 -16.08 2.28
C GLY A 322 -1.18 -14.57 2.08
N SER A 323 -0.20 -13.91 2.71
CA SER A 323 0.11 -12.48 2.56
C SER A 323 -1.13 -11.59 2.65
N PRO A 324 -1.81 -11.56 3.81
CA PRO A 324 -2.99 -10.71 3.98
C PRO A 324 -2.61 -9.24 3.76
N THR A 325 -3.49 -8.48 3.12
CA THR A 325 -3.36 -7.02 2.98
C THR A 325 -3.96 -6.29 4.19
N GLY A 326 -4.79 -6.96 4.99
CA GLY A 326 -5.31 -6.44 6.25
C GLY A 326 -6.23 -7.43 6.97
N TYR A 327 -6.80 -6.98 8.09
CA TYR A 327 -7.89 -7.67 8.79
C TYR A 327 -9.10 -6.75 8.97
N ARG A 328 -10.30 -7.35 8.95
CA ARG A 328 -11.56 -6.70 9.34
C ARG A 328 -12.13 -7.38 10.57
N ILE A 329 -12.42 -6.61 11.60
CA ILE A 329 -13.06 -7.07 12.83
C ILE A 329 -14.54 -6.72 12.72
N PHE A 330 -15.40 -7.73 12.73
CA PHE A 330 -16.85 -7.55 12.83
C PHE A 330 -17.26 -7.64 14.29
N GLN A 331 -17.80 -6.54 14.82
CA GLN A 331 -18.35 -6.45 16.17
C GLN A 331 -19.87 -6.46 16.08
N THR A 332 -20.52 -7.43 16.71
CA THR A 332 -21.98 -7.55 16.76
C THR A 332 -22.50 -7.36 18.18
N ILE A 333 -23.34 -6.33 18.36
CA ILE A 333 -24.07 -6.04 19.60
C ILE A 333 -25.57 -6.13 19.30
N GLY A 334 -26.24 -7.14 19.88
CA GLY A 334 -27.63 -7.44 19.52
C GLY A 334 -27.75 -7.80 18.03
N SER A 335 -28.52 -7.03 17.27
CA SER A 335 -28.67 -7.19 15.82
C SER A 335 -27.76 -6.28 14.98
N THR A 336 -26.98 -5.40 15.61
CA THR A 336 -26.17 -4.40 14.92
C THR A 336 -24.73 -4.89 14.80
N THR A 337 -24.21 -4.93 13.57
CA THR A 337 -22.81 -5.25 13.28
C THR A 337 -22.06 -4.01 12.78
N THR A 338 -20.90 -3.73 13.37
CA THR A 338 -19.96 -2.70 12.92
C THR A 338 -18.63 -3.33 12.51
N THR A 339 -17.92 -2.68 11.59
CA THR A 339 -16.65 -3.18 11.04
C THR A 339 -15.51 -2.25 11.40
N ILE A 340 -14.40 -2.81 11.86
CA ILE A 340 -13.15 -2.10 12.18
C ILE A 340 -12.03 -2.71 11.33
N SER A 341 -11.32 -1.88 10.54
CA SER A 341 -10.20 -2.35 9.72
C SER A 341 -8.86 -2.08 10.41
N VAL A 342 -7.94 -3.04 10.34
CA VAL A 342 -6.58 -2.95 10.90
C VAL A 342 -5.53 -3.46 9.90
N SER A 343 -4.26 -3.08 10.10
CA SER A 343 -3.16 -3.46 9.19
C SER A 343 -2.90 -4.97 9.18
N SER A 344 -2.22 -5.46 8.14
CA SER A 344 -1.84 -6.87 7.96
C SER A 344 -0.91 -7.43 9.04
N THR A 345 -0.20 -6.56 9.77
CA THR A 345 0.69 -6.93 10.87
C THR A 345 0.00 -6.96 12.24
N THR A 346 -1.24 -6.48 12.32
CA THR A 346 -1.99 -6.44 13.58
C THR A 346 -2.52 -7.83 13.93
N THR A 347 -2.21 -8.31 15.13
CA THR A 347 -2.65 -9.61 15.67
C THR A 347 -3.38 -9.49 17.02
N ALA A 348 -3.61 -8.26 17.49
CA ALA A 348 -4.35 -7.96 18.70
C ALA A 348 -5.04 -6.61 18.60
N TYR A 349 -6.24 -6.48 19.18
CA TYR A 349 -7.00 -5.23 19.20
C TYR A 349 -7.85 -5.13 20.46
N THR A 350 -7.98 -3.94 21.06
CA THR A 350 -8.85 -3.72 22.22
C THR A 350 -10.04 -2.86 21.83
N VAL A 351 -11.24 -3.43 21.96
CA VAL A 351 -12.50 -2.74 21.76
C VAL A 351 -12.93 -2.13 23.09
N SER A 352 -13.10 -0.82 23.12
CA SER A 352 -13.46 -0.04 24.32
C SER A 352 -14.80 0.67 24.15
N GLY A 353 -15.35 1.21 25.25
CA GLY A 353 -16.61 1.96 25.22
C GLY A 353 -17.85 1.07 25.15
N LEU A 354 -17.74 -0.20 25.55
CA LEU A 354 -18.83 -1.15 25.61
C LEU A 354 -19.66 -0.95 26.89
N THR A 355 -20.92 -1.33 26.86
CA THR A 355 -21.82 -1.26 28.03
C THR A 355 -21.51 -2.38 29.01
N ALA A 356 -21.38 -2.06 30.30
CA ALA A 356 -21.18 -3.07 31.34
C ALA A 356 -22.32 -4.08 31.42
N GLY A 357 -21.98 -5.36 31.59
CA GLY A 357 -22.94 -6.47 31.58
C GLY A 357 -23.49 -6.84 30.20
N SER A 358 -23.09 -6.15 29.12
CA SER A 358 -23.54 -6.50 27.76
C SER A 358 -22.82 -7.75 27.23
N THR A 359 -23.45 -8.40 26.27
CA THR A 359 -22.86 -9.53 25.52
C THR A 359 -22.57 -9.06 24.10
N VAL A 360 -21.34 -9.33 23.64
CA VAL A 360 -20.83 -8.87 22.34
C VAL A 360 -20.17 -10.05 21.63
N SER A 361 -20.42 -10.17 20.32
CA SER A 361 -19.80 -11.19 19.47
C SER A 361 -18.78 -10.54 18.53
N PHE A 362 -17.68 -11.25 18.28
CA PHE A 362 -16.61 -10.81 17.40
C PHE A 362 -16.24 -11.87 16.39
N GLN A 363 -15.89 -11.44 15.17
CA GLN A 363 -15.27 -12.26 14.13
C GLN A 363 -14.15 -11.44 13.48
N VAL A 364 -13.07 -12.10 13.08
CA VAL A 364 -11.95 -11.46 12.35
C VAL A 364 -11.81 -12.11 10.99
N GLU A 365 -11.85 -11.31 9.95
CA GLU A 365 -11.62 -11.70 8.57
C GLU A 365 -10.22 -11.27 8.14
N ALA A 366 -9.39 -12.21 7.74
CA ALA A 366 -8.20 -11.93 6.96
C ALA A 366 -8.60 -11.75 5.49
N TYR A 367 -7.97 -10.81 4.79
CA TYR A 367 -8.19 -10.64 3.36
C TYR A 367 -6.92 -10.27 2.61
N ASN A 368 -6.83 -10.68 1.36
CA ASN A 368 -5.91 -10.13 0.37
C ASN A 368 -6.71 -9.63 -0.85
N ALA A 369 -6.05 -9.31 -1.97
CA ALA A 369 -6.71 -8.80 -3.16
C ALA A 369 -7.76 -9.76 -3.77
N THR A 370 -7.68 -11.06 -3.47
CA THR A 370 -8.39 -12.12 -4.19
C THR A 370 -9.11 -13.13 -3.28
N SER A 371 -8.75 -13.18 -2.00
CA SER A 371 -9.22 -14.20 -1.05
C SER A 371 -9.53 -13.58 0.31
N LYS A 372 -10.45 -14.21 1.03
CA LYS A 372 -10.96 -13.81 2.34
C LYS A 372 -11.16 -15.05 3.20
N ALA A 373 -10.81 -14.98 4.47
CA ALA A 373 -11.01 -16.07 5.42
C ALA A 373 -11.45 -15.54 6.78
N ASP A 374 -12.61 -16.01 7.23
CA ASP A 374 -13.23 -15.60 8.48
C ASP A 374 -12.86 -16.53 9.64
N SER A 375 -12.54 -15.96 10.79
CA SER A 375 -12.46 -16.72 12.04
C SER A 375 -13.81 -17.30 12.45
N SER A 376 -13.78 -18.23 13.40
CA SER A 376 -14.99 -18.53 14.18
C SER A 376 -15.47 -17.27 14.93
N THR A 377 -16.78 -17.16 15.13
CA THR A 377 -17.35 -16.11 15.99
C THR A 377 -17.09 -16.43 17.46
N VAL A 378 -16.58 -15.45 18.21
CA VAL A 378 -16.38 -15.56 19.66
C VAL A 378 -17.30 -14.58 20.37
N THR A 379 -18.05 -15.07 21.36
CA THR A 379 -18.99 -14.26 22.16
C THR A 379 -18.45 -14.05 23.57
N VAL A 380 -18.48 -12.81 24.05
CA VAL A 380 -18.03 -12.41 25.38
C VAL A 380 -19.14 -11.64 26.09
N THR A 381 -19.45 -12.04 27.32
CA THR A 381 -20.28 -11.25 28.24
C THR A 381 -19.36 -10.43 29.14
N LEU A 382 -19.48 -9.10 29.10
CA LEU A 382 -18.68 -8.23 29.96
C LEU A 382 -19.14 -8.33 31.41
N PRO A 383 -18.23 -8.17 32.38
CA PRO A 383 -18.60 -8.02 33.78
C PRO A 383 -19.62 -6.89 33.95
N LYS A 384 -20.60 -7.12 34.83
CA LYS A 384 -21.49 -6.04 35.28
C LYS A 384 -20.68 -5.02 36.06
N ASP A 385 -21.05 -3.76 35.93
CA ASP A 385 -20.51 -2.72 36.79
C ASP A 385 -21.13 -2.87 38.18
N THR A 386 -20.33 -3.33 39.14
CA THR A 386 -20.73 -3.55 40.53
C THR A 386 -20.33 -2.39 41.44
N THR A 387 -19.85 -1.27 40.88
CA THR A 387 -19.53 -0.08 41.67
C THR A 387 -20.82 0.56 42.20
N THR A 388 -21.09 0.35 43.49
CA THR A 388 -22.12 1.05 44.25
C THR A 388 -21.54 2.37 44.77
N THR A 389 -21.75 3.46 44.03
CA THR A 389 -21.62 4.81 44.60
C THR A 389 -22.86 5.09 45.44
N THR A 390 -22.81 4.75 46.73
CA THR A 390 -23.84 5.19 47.68
C THR A 390 -23.77 6.70 47.81
N LEU A 391 -24.87 7.39 47.50
CA LEU A 391 -24.97 8.83 47.70
C LEU A 391 -24.99 9.15 49.19
N GLY A 392 -24.34 10.26 49.56
CA GLY A 392 -24.53 10.86 50.88
C GLY A 392 -25.96 11.39 51.05
N THR A 393 -26.38 11.57 52.30
CA THR A 393 -27.71 12.11 52.61
C THR A 393 -27.70 13.64 52.60
N PRO A 394 -28.55 14.31 51.81
CA PRO A 394 -28.65 15.76 51.85
C PRO A 394 -29.27 16.20 53.20
N THR A 395 -28.78 17.29 53.77
CA THR A 395 -29.37 17.89 54.98
C THR A 395 -30.29 19.04 54.56
N LEU A 396 -31.60 18.93 54.81
CA LEU A 396 -32.60 19.94 54.46
C LEU A 396 -32.82 20.95 55.60
N THR A 397 -32.92 22.23 55.25
CA THR A 397 -33.44 23.31 56.10
C THR A 397 -34.60 24.00 55.38
N VAL A 398 -35.66 24.30 56.13
CA VAL A 398 -36.86 24.97 55.61
C VAL A 398 -37.14 26.24 56.42
N THR A 399 -37.26 27.38 55.74
CA THR A 399 -37.49 28.69 56.37
C THR A 399 -38.68 29.38 55.74
N ALA A 400 -39.64 29.86 56.54
CA ALA A 400 -40.76 30.64 56.02
C ALA A 400 -40.26 32.03 55.58
N LEU A 401 -40.53 32.41 54.34
CA LEU A 401 -40.24 33.76 53.80
C LEU A 401 -41.44 34.69 53.96
N SER A 402 -42.65 34.12 53.92
CA SER A 402 -43.91 34.83 54.11
C SER A 402 -44.98 33.85 54.59
N PRO A 403 -46.20 34.31 54.95
CA PRO A 403 -47.33 33.42 55.23
C PRO A 403 -47.71 32.48 54.06
N TYR A 404 -47.20 32.73 52.85
CA TYR A 404 -47.55 32.00 51.63
C TYR A 404 -46.36 31.33 50.92
N SER A 405 -45.14 31.45 51.45
CA SER A 405 -43.96 30.88 50.81
C SER A 405 -42.85 30.50 51.78
N ALA A 406 -42.12 29.44 51.46
CA ALA A 406 -40.98 28.94 52.21
C ALA A 406 -39.78 28.70 51.30
N GLN A 407 -38.58 28.95 51.81
CA GLN A 407 -37.31 28.60 51.19
C GLN A 407 -36.88 27.23 51.70
N LEU A 408 -36.62 26.30 50.79
CA LEU A 408 -35.94 25.04 51.07
C LEU A 408 -34.48 25.21 50.65
N THR A 409 -33.55 24.81 51.50
CA THR A 409 -32.10 24.81 51.23
C THR A 409 -31.51 23.50 51.72
N TRP A 410 -30.65 22.87 50.93
CA TRP A 410 -30.03 21.60 51.31
C TRP A 410 -28.53 21.55 50.99
N THR A 411 -27.81 20.62 51.63
CA THR A 411 -26.39 20.39 51.32
C THR A 411 -26.22 19.65 49.99
N GLY A 412 -25.20 20.04 49.23
CA GLY A 412 -24.78 19.28 48.04
C GLY A 412 -24.29 17.87 48.42
N VAL A 413 -24.57 16.90 47.55
CA VAL A 413 -24.17 15.49 47.68
C VAL A 413 -23.26 15.14 46.51
N ASP A 414 -22.03 14.74 46.82
CA ASP A 414 -21.05 14.32 45.82
C ASP A 414 -21.55 13.09 45.04
N GLY A 415 -21.44 13.15 43.72
CA GLY A 415 -21.91 12.09 42.82
C GLY A 415 -23.42 12.10 42.55
N ALA A 416 -24.20 13.02 43.13
CA ALA A 416 -25.60 13.21 42.75
C ALA A 416 -25.69 13.90 41.37
N THR A 417 -26.56 13.40 40.50
CA THR A 417 -26.87 14.04 39.21
C THR A 417 -28.04 15.01 39.32
N GLY A 418 -28.78 14.99 40.43
CA GLY A 418 -29.84 15.95 40.74
C GLY A 418 -30.51 15.71 42.08
N TYR A 419 -31.53 16.52 42.37
CA TYR A 419 -32.35 16.42 43.58
C TYR A 419 -33.85 16.39 43.25
N ILE A 420 -34.60 15.60 44.01
CA ILE A 420 -36.05 15.51 43.96
C ILE A 420 -36.60 16.23 45.20
N ILE A 421 -37.55 17.14 44.99
CA ILE A 421 -38.22 17.86 46.07
C ILE A 421 -39.52 17.14 46.40
N TYR A 422 -39.66 16.71 47.65
CA TYR A 422 -40.83 16.00 48.15
C TYR A 422 -41.67 16.87 49.09
N TYR A 423 -42.99 16.77 48.94
CA TYR A 423 -43.99 17.21 49.90
C TYR A 423 -44.67 15.98 50.53
N ILE A 424 -44.72 15.94 51.85
CA ILE A 424 -45.29 14.82 52.60
C ILE A 424 -46.66 15.22 53.15
N SER A 425 -47.67 14.42 52.84
CA SER A 425 -49.05 14.63 53.29
C SER A 425 -49.68 13.30 53.69
N GLY A 426 -50.12 13.19 54.96
CA GLY A 426 -50.68 11.95 55.50
C GLY A 426 -49.72 10.76 55.42
N GLY A 427 -48.42 11.00 55.61
CA GLY A 427 -47.36 9.99 55.49
C GLY A 427 -47.00 9.59 54.04
N ARG A 428 -47.65 10.17 53.02
CA ARG A 428 -47.37 9.87 51.61
C ARG A 428 -46.45 10.93 51.02
N TRP A 429 -45.35 10.47 50.42
CA TRP A 429 -44.37 11.31 49.73
C TRP A 429 -44.88 11.66 48.32
N ARG A 430 -44.92 12.94 47.99
CA ARG A 430 -45.34 13.46 46.68
C ARG A 430 -44.22 14.29 46.07
N ARG A 431 -43.87 14.04 44.82
CA ARG A 431 -42.86 14.84 44.10
C ARG A 431 -43.46 16.18 43.72
N LEU A 432 -42.82 17.26 44.17
CA LEU A 432 -43.12 18.63 43.75
C LEU A 432 -42.32 19.04 42.52
N GLY A 433 -41.09 18.53 42.39
CA GLY A 433 -40.22 18.87 41.26
C GLY A 433 -38.87 18.17 41.34
N VAL A 434 -38.07 18.35 40.28
CA VAL A 434 -36.71 17.85 40.14
C VAL A 434 -35.82 19.00 39.70
N VAL A 435 -34.62 19.09 40.27
CA VAL A 435 -33.61 20.09 39.91
C VAL A 435 -32.26 19.43 39.63
N GLY A 436 -31.41 20.11 38.87
CA GLY A 436 -30.07 19.63 38.54
C GLY A 436 -29.13 19.63 39.75
N SER A 437 -27.99 18.94 39.63
CA SER A 437 -27.02 18.75 40.71
C SER A 437 -26.41 20.06 41.27
N GLY A 438 -26.38 21.12 40.47
CA GLY A 438 -25.90 22.45 40.89
C GLY A 438 -26.91 23.28 41.71
N VAL A 439 -28.13 22.79 41.91
CA VAL A 439 -29.18 23.50 42.65
C VAL A 439 -29.28 22.95 44.08
N THR A 440 -29.11 23.83 45.06
CA THR A 440 -29.17 23.50 46.49
C THR A 440 -30.23 24.29 47.24
N SER A 441 -31.09 25.03 46.53
CA SER A 441 -32.20 25.76 47.14
C SER A 441 -33.38 25.93 46.18
N VAL A 442 -34.61 25.95 46.71
CA VAL A 442 -35.83 26.27 45.96
C VAL A 442 -36.85 26.98 46.84
N GLN A 443 -37.53 27.99 46.29
CA GLN A 443 -38.67 28.62 46.95
C GLN A 443 -39.96 27.90 46.57
N VAL A 444 -40.73 27.47 47.56
CA VAL A 444 -42.07 26.92 47.41
C VAL A 444 -43.08 28.02 47.72
N VAL A 445 -44.00 28.27 46.79
CA VAL A 445 -45.04 29.32 46.87
C VAL A 445 -46.44 28.70 46.88
N GLY A 446 -47.46 29.50 47.25
CA GLY A 446 -48.85 29.05 47.28
C GLY A 446 -49.22 28.26 48.55
N LEU A 447 -48.40 28.38 49.60
CA LEU A 447 -48.67 27.80 50.91
C LEU A 447 -49.78 28.59 51.62
N GLN A 448 -50.46 27.97 52.59
CA GLN A 448 -51.52 28.62 53.36
C GLN A 448 -51.02 29.08 54.75
N PRO A 449 -51.39 30.29 55.20
CA PRO A 449 -51.08 30.77 56.55
C PRO A 449 -51.61 29.82 57.63
N ASN A 450 -50.90 29.73 58.76
CA ASN A 450 -51.23 28.85 59.89
C ASN A 450 -51.38 27.36 59.52
N SER A 451 -50.82 26.92 58.40
CA SER A 451 -50.83 25.53 57.95
C SER A 451 -49.44 24.90 58.09
N THR A 452 -49.40 23.63 58.48
CA THR A 452 -48.15 22.86 58.61
C THR A 452 -47.89 22.07 57.34
N TYR A 453 -46.65 22.15 56.84
CA TYR A 453 -46.16 21.42 55.68
C TYR A 453 -44.92 20.60 56.07
N GLN A 454 -44.74 19.46 55.41
CA GLN A 454 -43.59 18.58 55.61
C GLN A 454 -42.86 18.39 54.27
N PHE A 455 -41.55 18.57 54.26
CA PHE A 455 -40.70 18.47 53.07
C PHE A 455 -39.51 17.56 53.29
N ALA A 456 -39.00 16.99 52.20
CA ALA A 456 -37.74 16.24 52.16
C ALA A 456 -37.09 16.41 50.79
N ILE A 457 -35.78 16.14 50.71
CA ILE A 457 -34.99 16.20 49.47
C ILE A 457 -34.35 14.84 49.21
N GLY A 458 -34.60 14.26 48.04
CA GLY A 458 -33.92 13.05 47.57
C GLY A 458 -32.75 13.40 46.64
N ALA A 459 -31.51 13.10 47.03
CA ALA A 459 -30.37 13.15 46.12
C ALA A 459 -30.34 11.88 45.27
N TYR A 460 -30.19 11.99 43.95
CA TYR A 460 -30.20 10.82 43.06
C TYR A 460 -29.09 10.85 42.03
N ASN A 461 -28.68 9.67 41.57
CA ASN A 461 -27.87 9.46 40.38
C ASN A 461 -28.46 8.32 39.53
N SER A 462 -27.76 7.90 38.47
CA SER A 462 -28.22 6.82 37.60
C SER A 462 -28.30 5.45 38.27
N LYS A 463 -27.82 5.31 39.52
CA LYS A 463 -27.69 4.05 40.26
C LYS A 463 -28.44 4.00 41.59
N THR A 464 -28.55 5.11 42.33
CA THR A 464 -29.11 5.15 43.71
C THR A 464 -29.81 6.48 44.04
N GLU A 465 -30.64 6.48 45.08
CA GLU A 465 -31.28 7.66 45.69
C GLU A 465 -31.05 7.64 47.21
N SER A 466 -30.83 8.82 47.82
CA SER A 466 -30.76 9.01 49.28
C SER A 466 -31.60 10.21 49.70
N ASP A 467 -32.52 9.98 50.63
CA ASP A 467 -33.46 11.01 51.10
C ASP A 467 -32.98 11.68 52.39
N SER A 468 -33.18 12.99 52.49
CA SER A 468 -33.02 13.75 53.74
C SER A 468 -34.02 13.31 54.80
N ASP A 469 -33.78 13.72 56.05
CA ASP A 469 -34.83 13.74 57.06
C ASP A 469 -36.02 14.61 56.62
N ILE A 470 -37.20 14.28 57.14
CA ILE A 470 -38.43 15.07 56.92
C ILE A 470 -38.39 16.31 57.82
N VAL A 471 -38.48 17.49 57.21
CA VAL A 471 -38.53 18.76 57.92
C VAL A 471 -39.96 19.32 57.89
N SER A 472 -40.51 19.62 59.07
CA SER A 472 -41.84 20.21 59.22
C SER A 472 -41.75 21.71 59.45
N ILE A 473 -42.60 22.49 58.78
CA ILE A 473 -42.72 23.94 58.98
C ILE A 473 -44.17 24.34 59.12
N THR A 474 -44.48 25.21 60.08
CA THR A 474 -45.78 25.87 60.20
C THR A 474 -45.69 27.28 59.66
N MET A 475 -46.54 27.61 58.69
CA MET A 475 -46.53 28.93 58.06
C MET A 475 -47.02 30.01 59.02
N PRO A 476 -46.39 31.20 59.03
CA PRO A 476 -46.85 32.31 59.87
C PRO A 476 -48.27 32.77 59.56
N ASP A 477 -48.89 33.48 60.52
CA ASP A 477 -50.20 34.12 60.32
C ASP A 477 -50.15 35.25 59.28
N ARG A 478 -51.30 35.58 58.69
CA ARG A 478 -51.47 36.68 57.71
C ARG A 478 -51.01 38.05 58.23
N ARG A 479 -50.85 38.22 59.53
CA ARG A 479 -50.44 39.47 60.19
C ARG A 479 -48.93 39.61 60.37
N TYR A 480 -48.12 38.72 59.79
CA TYR A 480 -46.67 38.81 59.84
C TYR A 480 -46.20 40.14 59.22
N ARG A 481 -45.64 41.02 60.05
CA ARG A 481 -44.96 42.25 59.63
C ARG A 481 -43.48 41.99 59.44
#